data_AF-A0A163K8A6-F1
#
_entry.id   AF-A0A163K8A6-F1
#
_cell.length_a   1.000
_cell.length_b   1.000
_cell.length_c   1.000
_cell.angle_alpha   90.00
_cell.angle_beta   90.00
_cell.angle_gamma   90.00
#
_symmetry.space_group_name_H-M   'P 1'
#
loop_
_entity.id
_entity.type
_entity.pdbx_description
1 polymer ?
#
loop_
_entity_poly.entity_id
_entity_poly.type
_entity_poly.pdbx_seq_one_letter_code
_entity_poly.pdbx_strand_id
1 'polypeptide(L)'
;MDYLSLLSEESKNRHPSPIRALAPFVAKKDMTGETIQVDAAHFEKCLSYDLTSGFAPLNQWLNDLQKIEHKPQVDYGLTIGVGSQDLITKALQMFINSGTPILVEDPTYTGVLSFLKSQPCQLVGVATDGLGLVPESLESILGSWPSNKERPRVLYIIPSASNPGGVTASDERKRTIYAICQKYDILILEDDPYYYLQAYISDVIISHGHMDHFGGLESILSSPFFKHKGIRVHKFPAPTAPITFSTSNSNSNTNSDDDDERTNDSPPAIPTTLIDTADLGHLQHFPPFIHVLPLHDQQVFRTDGATLRVLHTPGHTPDHCTFYLEEERSVFTADCILGHGTAVFEDLSAYLTSLKSILALDPIRLYPGHGPVIAAGVPKIKEYIAHREQREQQIIAFLTHDAAYTPLEIVQVLYKDHPKALHQPAAYSVLLHLLKLEKDGRATWDRSLETCPGDTMWKRLELLNKKWHRL
;
A
#
# COMPACT_ATOMS: atom_id res chain seq x y z
N MET A 1 -12.31 51.38 27.39
CA MET A 1 -11.03 51.87 26.81
C MET A 1 -10.91 51.25 25.43
N ASP A 2 -10.54 52.04 24.42
CA ASP A 2 -10.30 51.54 23.07
C ASP A 2 -8.84 51.09 22.93
N TYR A 3 -8.62 49.79 23.14
CA TYR A 3 -7.28 49.19 23.05
C TYR A 3 -6.78 49.08 21.59
N LEU A 4 -7.63 49.25 20.57
CA LEU A 4 -7.20 49.21 19.17
C LEU A 4 -6.29 50.38 18.82
N SER A 5 -6.52 51.53 19.46
CA SER A 5 -5.68 52.73 19.32
C SER A 5 -4.23 52.53 19.77
N LEU A 6 -3.95 51.52 20.62
CA LEU A 6 -2.63 51.20 21.14
C LEU A 6 -1.84 50.23 20.26
N LEU A 7 -2.50 49.60 19.29
CA LEU A 7 -1.87 48.61 18.42
C LEU A 7 -1.05 49.29 17.32
N SER A 8 0.09 48.70 16.97
CA SER A 8 0.82 49.08 15.75
C SER A 8 0.00 48.74 14.51
N GLU A 9 0.27 49.38 13.39
CA GLU A 9 -0.40 49.08 12.12
C GLU A 9 -0.17 47.62 11.70
N GLU A 10 1.02 47.07 11.92
CA GLU A 10 1.31 45.65 11.67
C GLU A 10 0.44 44.73 12.53
N SER A 11 0.19 45.11 13.80
CA SER A 11 -0.67 44.33 14.68
C SER A 11 -2.14 44.41 14.26
N LYS A 12 -2.59 45.55 13.73
CA LYS A 12 -3.96 45.71 13.20
C LYS A 12 -4.20 44.91 11.92
N ASN A 13 -3.14 44.67 11.13
CA ASN A 13 -3.17 43.88 9.90
C ASN A 13 -3.15 42.36 10.12
N ARG A 14 -3.15 41.88 11.38
CA ARG A 14 -3.21 40.45 11.68
C ARG A 14 -4.63 39.93 11.54
N HIS A 15 -4.81 38.91 10.71
CA HIS A 15 -6.08 38.21 10.55
C HIS A 15 -5.98 36.79 11.12
N PRO A 16 -7.04 36.27 11.78
CA PRO A 16 -7.09 34.88 12.18
C PRO A 16 -7.06 33.97 10.94
N SER A 17 -6.42 32.80 11.05
CA SER A 17 -6.45 31.81 9.97
C SER A 17 -7.91 31.42 9.67
N PRO A 18 -8.34 31.39 8.39
CA PRO A 18 -9.69 30.97 8.01
C PRO A 18 -10.03 29.54 8.48
N ILE A 19 -9.02 28.68 8.62
CA ILE A 19 -9.18 27.28 9.07
C ILE A 19 -9.47 27.20 10.57
N ARG A 20 -9.09 28.22 11.36
CA ARG A 20 -9.30 28.23 12.82
C ARG A 20 -10.79 28.20 13.20
N ALA A 21 -11.67 28.72 12.35
CA ALA A 21 -13.12 28.65 12.53
C ALA A 21 -13.69 27.22 12.36
N LEU A 22 -12.91 26.30 11.79
CA LEU A 22 -13.30 24.93 11.45
C LEU A 22 -12.71 23.86 12.39
N ALA A 23 -11.98 24.25 13.44
CA ALA A 23 -11.25 23.32 14.30
C ALA A 23 -11.91 23.13 15.69
N PRO A 24 -13.09 22.47 15.81
CA PRO A 24 -13.51 21.93 17.09
C PRO A 24 -12.81 20.57 17.32
N PHE A 25 -12.13 20.44 18.46
CA PHE A 25 -11.58 19.21 19.05
C PHE A 25 -10.40 18.51 18.36
N VAL A 26 -9.23 18.53 19.04
CA VAL A 26 -8.44 17.31 19.32
C VAL A 26 -7.85 17.47 20.73
N ALA A 27 -8.47 16.85 21.73
CA ALA A 27 -7.78 16.58 22.98
C ALA A 27 -6.76 15.47 22.70
N LYS A 28 -5.47 15.77 22.74
CA LYS A 28 -4.45 14.71 22.72
C LYS A 28 -4.57 13.91 24.01
N LYS A 29 -5.03 12.67 23.88
CA LYS A 29 -4.82 11.61 24.86
C LYS A 29 -3.41 11.05 24.69
N ASP A 30 -2.85 10.65 25.82
CA ASP A 30 -1.64 9.86 26.03
C ASP A 30 -0.30 10.56 25.77
N MET A 31 0.24 11.17 26.84
CA MET A 31 1.66 11.06 27.13
C MET A 31 1.81 9.90 28.11
N THR A 32 2.63 8.92 27.76
CA THR A 32 3.03 7.81 28.63
C THR A 32 3.52 8.38 29.97
N GLY A 33 3.14 7.74 31.07
CA GLY A 33 3.57 8.10 32.43
C GLY A 33 5.06 7.80 32.70
N GLU A 34 5.92 7.90 31.69
CA GLU A 34 7.35 7.68 31.83
C GLU A 34 7.98 8.78 32.68
N THR A 35 8.63 8.37 33.75
CA THR A 35 9.41 9.27 34.60
C THR A 35 10.83 9.34 34.05
N ILE A 36 11.19 10.46 33.44
CA ILE A 36 12.57 10.72 33.00
C ILE A 36 13.39 11.16 34.21
N GLN A 37 14.39 10.37 34.58
CA GLN A 37 15.36 10.73 35.62
C GLN A 37 16.38 11.69 35.02
N VAL A 38 16.41 12.93 35.50
CA VAL A 38 17.39 13.95 35.10
C VAL A 38 18.35 14.18 36.27
N ASP A 39 19.65 14.10 35.98
CA ASP A 39 20.70 14.43 36.94
C ASP A 39 20.55 15.88 37.44
N ALA A 40 20.74 16.11 38.75
CA ALA A 40 20.49 17.40 39.38
C ALA A 40 21.36 18.52 38.81
N ALA A 41 22.63 18.24 38.50
CA ALA A 41 23.53 19.22 37.91
C ALA A 41 23.13 19.55 36.46
N HIS A 42 22.71 18.55 35.69
CA HIS A 42 22.13 18.80 34.36
C HIS A 42 20.84 19.61 34.42
N PHE A 43 19.97 19.32 35.39
CA PHE A 43 18.73 20.06 35.57
C PHE A 43 18.97 21.54 35.90
N GLU A 44 19.86 21.84 36.84
CA GLU A 44 20.25 23.22 37.17
C GLU A 44 20.83 23.97 35.96
N LYS A 45 21.63 23.28 35.14
CA LYS A 45 22.17 23.85 33.89
C LYS A 45 21.05 24.15 32.89
N CYS A 46 20.09 23.25 32.71
CA CYS A 46 18.96 23.42 31.80
C CYS A 46 18.00 24.56 32.22
N LEU A 47 17.99 24.94 33.50
CA LEU A 47 17.19 26.08 34.01
C LEU A 47 17.91 27.43 33.88
N SER A 48 19.19 27.43 33.53
CA SER A 48 20.00 28.64 33.39
C SER A 48 19.98 29.15 31.95
N TYR A 49 20.41 30.40 31.75
CA TYR A 49 20.70 30.89 30.40
C TYR A 49 21.83 30.08 29.76
N ASP A 50 21.69 29.82 28.47
CA ASP A 50 22.69 29.15 27.62
C ASP A 50 22.77 29.88 26.26
N LEU A 51 23.55 29.35 25.33
CA LEU A 51 23.65 29.86 23.96
C LEU A 51 22.27 29.93 23.29
N THR A 52 21.97 31.05 22.65
CA THR A 52 20.72 31.26 21.90
C THR A 52 20.53 30.23 20.78
N SER A 53 21.62 29.69 20.23
CA SER A 53 21.57 28.64 19.20
C SER A 53 21.09 27.29 19.74
N GLY A 54 21.03 27.12 21.06
CA GLY A 54 20.55 25.91 21.72
C GLY A 54 21.61 25.22 22.57
N PHE A 55 21.14 24.29 23.40
CA PHE A 55 21.97 23.47 24.28
C PHE A 55 22.96 22.63 23.45
N ALA A 56 24.26 22.78 23.72
CA ALA A 56 25.32 22.24 22.86
C ALA A 56 25.22 20.72 22.58
N PRO A 57 24.94 19.83 23.56
CA PRO A 57 24.74 18.41 23.30
C PRO A 57 23.58 18.11 22.35
N LEU A 58 22.46 18.85 22.45
CA LEU A 58 21.33 18.69 21.56
C LEU A 58 21.66 19.16 20.15
N ASN A 59 22.36 20.30 20.03
CA ASN A 59 22.86 20.79 18.75
C ASN A 59 23.81 19.80 18.08
N GLN A 60 24.71 19.16 18.84
CA GLN A 60 25.60 18.13 18.31
C GLN A 60 24.80 16.95 17.77
N TRP A 61 23.85 16.44 18.54
CA TRP A 61 22.98 15.34 18.12
C TRP A 61 22.18 15.67 16.86
N LEU A 62 21.60 16.87 16.79
CA LEU A 62 20.86 17.33 15.61
C LEU A 62 21.78 17.50 14.40
N ASN A 63 23.02 18.00 14.56
CA ASN A 63 23.99 18.07 13.47
C ASN A 63 24.34 16.67 12.94
N ASP A 64 24.50 15.70 13.83
CA ASP A 64 24.81 14.33 13.41
C ASP A 64 23.61 13.69 12.68
N LEU A 65 22.37 13.96 13.15
CA LEU A 65 21.15 13.61 12.42
C LEU A 65 21.15 14.23 11.01
N GLN A 66 21.43 15.53 10.87
CA GLN A 66 21.49 16.20 9.58
C GLN A 66 22.56 15.61 8.64
N LYS A 67 23.72 15.17 9.16
CA LYS A 67 24.76 14.49 8.37
C LYS A 67 24.30 13.12 7.87
N ILE A 68 23.60 12.36 8.72
CA ILE A 68 23.08 11.04 8.37
C ILE A 68 22.04 11.16 7.27
N GLU A 69 21.07 12.07 7.45
CA GLU A 69 19.91 12.21 6.55
C GLU A 69 20.28 12.91 5.24
N HIS A 70 20.98 14.05 5.31
CA HIS A 70 21.14 14.94 4.15
C HIS A 70 22.52 14.91 3.50
N LYS A 71 23.55 14.36 4.19
CA LYS A 71 24.94 14.26 3.70
C LYS A 71 25.47 15.56 3.04
N PRO A 72 25.38 16.71 3.73
CA PRO A 72 25.74 18.00 3.16
C PRO A 72 27.21 18.00 2.71
N GLN A 73 27.46 18.62 1.55
CA GLN A 73 28.80 18.71 0.94
C GLN A 73 29.49 20.07 1.22
N VAL A 74 28.86 20.91 2.03
CA VAL A 74 29.30 22.26 2.37
C VAL A 74 29.15 22.48 3.86
N ASP A 75 29.88 23.46 4.39
CA ASP A 75 29.70 23.89 5.77
C ASP A 75 28.29 24.48 5.95
N TYR A 76 27.64 24.14 7.06
CA TYR A 76 26.31 24.61 7.42
C TYR A 76 26.22 24.92 8.92
N GLY A 77 25.24 25.74 9.28
CA GLY A 77 24.94 26.09 10.66
C GLY A 77 23.64 25.45 11.14
N LEU A 78 23.50 25.33 12.46
CA LEU A 78 22.29 24.82 13.09
C LEU A 78 21.89 25.71 14.27
N THR A 79 20.59 25.97 14.40
CA THR A 79 20.01 26.66 15.55
C THR A 79 18.68 26.01 15.91
N ILE A 80 18.37 25.99 17.21
CA ILE A 80 17.08 25.52 17.72
C ILE A 80 16.17 26.73 17.94
N GLY A 81 14.87 26.52 17.71
CA GLY A 81 13.82 27.49 18.03
C GLY A 81 12.61 26.79 18.64
N VAL A 82 11.56 27.56 18.94
CA VAL A 82 10.35 27.05 19.59
C VAL A 82 9.34 26.52 18.56
N GLY A 83 9.82 25.61 17.69
CA GLY A 83 9.07 25.00 16.59
C GLY A 83 9.41 25.57 15.21
N SER A 84 9.12 24.78 14.16
CA SER A 84 9.44 25.16 12.77
C SER A 84 8.77 26.47 12.35
N GLN A 85 7.53 26.72 12.79
CA GLN A 85 6.79 27.95 12.47
C GLN A 85 7.47 29.21 13.02
N ASP A 86 8.08 29.15 14.21
CA ASP A 86 8.85 30.27 14.77
C ASP A 86 10.12 30.55 13.94
N LEU A 87 10.86 29.49 13.60
CA LEU A 87 12.09 29.60 12.82
C LEU A 87 11.83 30.09 11.40
N ILE A 88 10.83 29.54 10.71
CA ILE A 88 10.54 29.90 9.31
C ILE A 88 10.03 31.34 9.19
N THR A 89 9.24 31.82 10.17
CA THR A 89 8.74 33.21 10.16
C THR A 89 9.86 34.20 10.44
N LYS A 90 10.80 33.90 11.37
CA LYS A 90 12.02 34.70 11.58
C LYS A 90 12.92 34.70 10.34
N ALA A 91 13.12 33.55 9.71
CA ALA A 91 13.90 33.43 8.49
C ALA A 91 13.30 34.29 7.36
N LEU A 92 11.98 34.21 7.14
CA LEU A 92 11.28 35.08 6.19
C LEU A 92 11.41 36.56 6.55
N GLN A 93 11.25 36.92 7.83
CA GLN A 93 11.33 38.30 8.31
C GLN A 93 12.69 38.96 8.01
N MET A 94 13.78 38.20 7.99
CA MET A 94 15.11 38.71 7.64
C MET A 94 15.19 39.31 6.22
N PHE A 95 14.27 38.94 5.33
CA PHE A 95 14.26 39.41 3.94
C PHE A 95 13.22 40.49 3.67
N ILE A 96 12.26 40.73 4.57
CA ILE A 96 11.10 41.57 4.29
C ILE A 96 11.40 43.05 4.55
N ASN A 97 11.31 43.85 3.50
CA ASN A 97 11.11 45.29 3.55
C ASN A 97 9.77 45.65 2.92
N SER A 98 9.40 46.93 2.96
CA SER A 98 8.18 47.42 2.32
C SER A 98 8.19 47.15 0.81
N GLY A 99 7.23 46.36 0.34
CA GLY A 99 7.06 45.97 -1.06
C GLY A 99 7.86 44.75 -1.49
N THR A 100 8.65 44.12 -0.61
CA THR A 100 9.50 42.98 -0.99
C THR A 100 8.66 41.81 -1.53
N PRO A 101 8.95 41.31 -2.75
CA PRO A 101 8.23 40.16 -3.29
C PRO A 101 8.74 38.84 -2.70
N ILE A 102 7.82 38.03 -2.17
CA ILE A 102 8.07 36.70 -1.63
C ILE A 102 7.35 35.67 -2.50
N LEU A 103 8.11 34.74 -3.09
CA LEU A 103 7.55 33.63 -3.86
C LEU A 103 7.03 32.56 -2.89
N VAL A 104 5.80 32.11 -3.11
CA VAL A 104 5.15 31.06 -2.33
C VAL A 104 4.44 30.10 -3.28
N GLU A 105 4.32 28.83 -2.90
CA GLU A 105 3.41 27.90 -3.58
C GLU A 105 1.96 28.43 -3.56
N ASP A 106 1.21 28.15 -4.63
CA ASP A 106 -0.23 28.44 -4.72
C ASP A 106 -1.00 27.16 -5.11
N PRO A 107 -1.79 26.56 -4.19
CA PRO A 107 -1.97 26.94 -2.78
C PRO A 107 -0.80 26.54 -1.87
N THR A 108 -0.75 27.11 -0.65
CA THR A 108 0.24 26.74 0.39
C THR A 108 -0.31 26.89 1.83
N TYR A 109 0.55 26.62 2.82
CA TYR A 109 0.20 26.57 4.25
C TYR A 109 -0.35 27.91 4.77
N THR A 110 -1.58 27.86 5.28
CA THR A 110 -2.28 29.05 5.77
C THR A 110 -1.62 29.74 6.96
N GLY A 111 -0.82 29.04 7.77
CA GLY A 111 -0.12 29.65 8.89
C GLY A 111 0.97 30.62 8.45
N VAL A 112 1.77 30.25 7.45
CA VAL A 112 2.78 31.15 6.85
C VAL A 112 2.11 32.29 6.10
N LEU A 113 1.03 32.02 5.35
CA LEU A 113 0.26 33.09 4.69
C LEU A 113 -0.31 34.12 5.68
N SER A 114 -0.77 33.66 6.86
CA SER A 114 -1.29 34.57 7.89
C SER A 114 -0.21 35.49 8.43
N PHE A 115 1.01 34.98 8.60
CA PHE A 115 2.17 35.79 8.96
C PHE A 115 2.53 36.79 7.85
N LEU A 116 2.77 36.32 6.62
CA LEU A 116 3.23 37.16 5.51
C LEU A 116 2.22 38.26 5.16
N LYS A 117 0.92 38.00 5.25
CA LYS A 117 -0.13 39.04 5.06
C LYS A 117 -0.06 40.19 6.07
N SER A 118 0.49 39.94 7.26
CA SER A 118 0.70 41.00 8.28
C SER A 118 1.99 41.78 8.06
N GLN A 119 2.87 41.31 7.18
CA GLN A 119 4.14 41.96 6.86
C GLN A 119 3.97 42.84 5.61
N PRO A 120 4.79 43.90 5.44
CA PRO A 120 4.68 44.81 4.30
C PRO A 120 5.30 44.20 3.02
N CYS A 121 5.05 42.93 2.72
CA CYS A 121 5.59 42.23 1.56
C CYS A 121 4.52 42.00 0.46
N GLN A 122 4.96 41.76 -0.77
CA GLN A 122 4.11 41.35 -1.88
C GLN A 122 4.17 39.81 -2.02
N LEU A 123 3.05 39.12 -1.81
CA LEU A 123 2.95 37.69 -2.09
C LEU A 123 2.89 37.42 -3.60
N VAL A 124 3.69 36.48 -4.07
CA VAL A 124 3.74 36.05 -5.46
C VAL A 124 3.53 34.54 -5.51
N GLY A 125 2.35 34.12 -5.94
CA GLY A 125 1.99 32.70 -6.05
C GLY A 125 2.68 32.05 -7.24
N VAL A 126 3.32 30.90 -7.00
CA VAL A 126 3.88 30.00 -8.00
C VAL A 126 2.94 28.81 -8.10
N ALA A 127 2.49 28.47 -9.31
CA ALA A 127 1.50 27.42 -9.51
C ALA A 127 2.02 26.06 -8.99
N THR A 128 1.09 25.23 -8.53
CA THR A 128 1.36 23.84 -8.12
C THR A 128 0.50 22.87 -8.93
N ASP A 129 0.96 21.61 -9.05
CA ASP A 129 0.21 20.50 -9.63
C ASP A 129 0.31 19.23 -8.76
N GLY A 130 -0.15 18.08 -9.28
CA GLY A 130 -0.10 16.79 -8.59
C GLY A 130 1.30 16.26 -8.26
N LEU A 131 2.37 16.99 -8.60
CA LEU A 131 3.76 16.71 -8.21
C LEU A 131 4.44 17.92 -7.51
N GLY A 132 3.69 18.94 -7.08
CA GLY A 132 4.17 20.08 -6.30
C GLY A 132 4.38 21.35 -7.14
N LEU A 133 5.28 22.25 -6.69
CA LEU A 133 5.59 23.53 -7.38
C LEU A 133 5.97 23.33 -8.85
N VAL A 134 5.31 24.03 -9.77
CA VAL A 134 5.50 23.96 -11.24
C VAL A 134 6.75 24.74 -11.66
N PRO A 135 7.83 24.08 -12.12
CA PRO A 135 9.08 24.76 -12.48
C PRO A 135 8.88 25.80 -13.60
N GLU A 136 8.04 25.50 -14.59
CA GLU A 136 7.75 26.40 -15.70
C GLU A 136 7.03 27.68 -15.24
N SER A 137 6.18 27.57 -14.21
CA SER A 137 5.53 28.72 -13.59
C SER A 137 6.56 29.61 -12.90
N LEU A 138 7.47 29.01 -12.12
CA LEU A 138 8.56 29.72 -11.45
C LEU A 138 9.48 30.44 -12.45
N GLU A 139 9.92 29.72 -13.48
CA GLU A 139 10.78 30.24 -14.56
C GLU A 139 10.11 31.41 -15.29
N SER A 140 8.81 31.27 -15.62
CA SER A 140 8.04 32.30 -16.31
C SER A 140 7.91 33.57 -15.47
N ILE A 141 7.59 33.43 -14.16
CA ILE A 141 7.50 34.56 -13.23
C ILE A 141 8.83 35.31 -13.14
N LEU A 142 9.94 34.58 -12.96
CA LEU A 142 11.27 35.17 -12.79
C LEU A 142 11.83 35.77 -14.10
N GLY A 143 11.57 35.11 -15.23
CA GLY A 143 12.00 35.53 -16.57
C GLY A 143 11.25 36.75 -17.10
N SER A 144 9.97 36.91 -16.74
CA SER A 144 9.14 38.06 -17.12
C SER A 144 9.10 39.17 -16.06
N TRP A 145 9.92 39.07 -15.00
CA TRP A 145 9.87 40.01 -13.89
C TRP A 145 10.18 41.44 -14.33
N PRO A 146 9.34 42.45 -14.01
CA PRO A 146 9.56 43.83 -14.43
C PRO A 146 10.89 44.39 -13.92
N SER A 147 11.67 45.01 -14.81
CA SER A 147 12.98 45.59 -14.47
C SER A 147 12.91 46.80 -13.53
N ASN A 148 11.72 47.43 -13.42
CA ASN A 148 11.47 48.57 -12.55
C ASN A 148 10.94 48.19 -11.16
N LYS A 149 10.86 46.91 -10.82
CA LYS A 149 10.44 46.41 -9.51
C LYS A 149 11.60 45.72 -8.81
N GLU A 150 11.58 45.71 -7.47
CA GLU A 150 12.47 44.84 -6.69
C GLU A 150 12.27 43.38 -7.15
N ARG A 151 13.37 42.63 -7.33
CA ARG A 151 13.30 41.22 -7.71
C ARG A 151 13.05 40.34 -6.49
N PRO A 152 12.31 39.22 -6.63
CA PRO A 152 12.23 38.22 -5.58
C PRO A 152 13.62 37.67 -5.29
N ARG A 153 13.90 37.40 -4.01
CA ARG A 153 15.16 36.75 -3.56
C ARG A 153 14.91 35.48 -2.76
N VAL A 154 13.65 35.17 -2.46
CA VAL A 154 13.29 34.06 -1.58
C VAL A 154 12.07 33.32 -2.14
N LEU A 155 12.17 31.99 -2.15
CA LEU A 155 11.09 31.06 -2.40
C LEU A 155 10.81 30.26 -1.13
N TYR A 156 9.58 30.33 -0.63
CA TYR A 156 9.07 29.43 0.40
C TYR A 156 8.37 28.22 -0.26
N ILE A 157 8.75 27.01 0.16
CA ILE A 157 8.25 25.75 -0.42
C ILE A 157 8.06 24.68 0.66
N ILE A 158 7.06 23.82 0.48
CA ILE A 158 6.81 22.63 1.31
C ILE A 158 6.99 21.39 0.43
N PRO A 159 8.21 20.87 0.26
CA PRO A 159 8.51 19.90 -0.80
C PRO A 159 8.01 18.47 -0.52
N SER A 160 7.70 18.16 0.75
CA SER A 160 7.25 16.85 1.19
C SER A 160 5.85 16.95 1.79
N ALA A 161 4.92 16.11 1.31
CA ALA A 161 3.52 16.07 1.74
C ALA A 161 2.91 17.48 1.94
N SER A 162 3.01 18.32 0.91
CA SER A 162 2.75 19.75 0.97
C SER A 162 1.42 20.09 1.63
N ASN A 163 1.35 21.15 2.42
CA ASN A 163 0.08 21.59 3.00
C ASN A 163 -0.47 22.76 2.16
N PRO A 164 -1.66 22.64 1.52
CA PRO A 164 -2.69 21.59 1.70
C PRO A 164 -2.67 20.46 0.67
N GLY A 165 -1.76 20.47 -0.31
CA GLY A 165 -1.82 19.57 -1.47
C GLY A 165 -1.67 18.07 -1.17
N GLY A 166 -1.00 17.71 -0.07
CA GLY A 166 -0.60 16.34 0.27
C GLY A 166 0.46 15.76 -0.66
N VAL A 167 1.12 16.59 -1.47
CA VAL A 167 1.99 16.15 -2.57
C VAL A 167 3.46 16.24 -2.17
N THR A 168 4.26 15.28 -2.63
CA THR A 168 5.73 15.28 -2.49
C THR A 168 6.39 15.47 -3.85
N ALA A 169 7.26 16.46 -3.97
CA ALA A 169 8.01 16.72 -5.19
C ALA A 169 9.09 15.65 -5.41
N SER A 170 9.25 15.20 -6.66
CA SER A 170 10.30 14.25 -7.04
C SER A 170 11.70 14.90 -7.01
N ASP A 171 12.75 14.10 -6.87
CA ASP A 171 14.14 14.59 -6.92
C ASP A 171 14.47 15.32 -8.22
N GLU A 172 13.93 14.86 -9.34
CA GLU A 172 14.12 15.51 -10.64
C GLU A 172 13.49 16.91 -10.62
N ARG A 173 12.26 17.02 -10.13
CA ARG A 173 11.57 18.31 -10.01
C ARG A 173 12.29 19.25 -9.04
N LYS A 174 12.78 18.73 -7.90
CA LYS A 174 13.62 19.47 -6.95
C LYS A 174 14.90 20.01 -7.62
N ARG A 175 15.59 19.19 -8.43
CA ARG A 175 16.78 19.61 -9.18
C ARG A 175 16.46 20.69 -10.21
N THR A 176 15.34 20.57 -10.93
CA THR A 176 14.89 21.59 -11.88
C THR A 176 14.60 22.91 -11.18
N ILE A 177 13.84 22.89 -10.07
CA ILE A 177 13.57 24.08 -9.25
C ILE A 177 14.87 24.70 -8.74
N TYR A 178 15.79 23.88 -8.22
CA TYR A 178 17.10 24.34 -7.75
C TYR A 178 17.92 25.01 -8.85
N ALA A 179 17.93 24.45 -10.07
CA ALA A 179 18.61 25.05 -11.22
C ALA A 179 18.00 26.41 -11.61
N ILE A 180 16.68 26.55 -11.55
CA ILE A 180 15.98 27.83 -11.77
C ILE A 180 16.37 28.83 -10.67
N CYS A 181 16.31 28.42 -9.40
CA CYS A 181 16.71 29.26 -8.28
C CYS A 181 18.17 29.72 -8.39
N GLN A 182 19.10 28.85 -8.81
CA GLN A 182 20.48 29.24 -9.10
C GLN A 182 20.58 30.25 -10.24
N LYS A 183 19.85 30.04 -11.35
CA LYS A 183 19.87 30.94 -12.51
C LYS A 183 19.43 32.37 -12.15
N TYR A 184 18.48 32.51 -11.24
CA TYR A 184 17.88 33.79 -10.87
C TYR A 184 18.31 34.33 -9.49
N ASP A 185 19.26 33.67 -8.82
CA ASP A 185 19.76 34.04 -7.49
C ASP A 185 18.66 34.10 -6.42
N ILE A 186 17.91 33.00 -6.29
CA ILE A 186 16.81 32.82 -5.34
C ILE A 186 17.24 31.87 -4.22
N LEU A 187 17.11 32.31 -2.97
CA LEU A 187 17.23 31.44 -1.80
C LEU A 187 15.97 30.60 -1.63
N ILE A 188 16.14 29.33 -1.28
CA ILE A 188 15.03 28.42 -0.97
C ILE A 188 14.90 28.30 0.54
N LEU A 189 13.71 28.64 1.06
CA LEU A 189 13.30 28.33 2.42
C LEU A 189 12.38 27.10 2.37
N GLU A 190 12.98 25.95 2.67
CA GLU A 190 12.33 24.66 2.73
C GLU A 190 11.66 24.48 4.12
N ASP A 191 10.33 24.50 4.15
CA ASP A 191 9.55 24.12 5.32
C ASP A 191 9.17 22.64 5.19
N ASP A 192 9.92 21.76 5.85
CA ASP A 192 9.73 20.31 5.73
C ASP A 192 9.31 19.64 7.07
N PRO A 193 8.17 20.02 7.66
CA PRO A 193 7.68 19.41 8.89
C PRO A 193 7.15 17.98 8.66
N TYR A 194 7.00 17.57 7.40
CA TYR A 194 6.46 16.27 7.01
C TYR A 194 7.51 15.34 6.41
N TYR A 195 8.81 15.69 6.47
CA TYR A 195 9.92 14.89 5.93
C TYR A 195 9.84 13.42 6.37
N TYR A 196 9.63 13.19 7.67
CA TYR A 196 9.52 11.86 8.26
C TYR A 196 8.10 11.25 8.19
N LEU A 197 7.13 11.93 7.57
CA LEU A 197 5.79 11.38 7.29
C LEU A 197 5.68 10.76 5.89
N GLN A 198 6.76 10.77 5.11
CA GLN A 198 6.79 10.05 3.84
C GLN A 198 6.52 8.56 4.11
N ALA A 199 5.59 7.95 3.38
CA ALA A 199 5.21 6.56 3.58
C ALA A 199 6.37 5.64 3.19
N TYR A 200 7.17 5.24 4.18
CA TYR A 200 8.26 4.29 3.98
C TYR A 200 7.68 2.88 3.80
N ILE A 201 7.79 2.34 2.58
CA ILE A 201 7.64 0.91 2.35
C ILE A 201 9.01 0.26 2.50
N SER A 202 9.23 -0.50 3.58
CA SER A 202 10.45 -1.30 3.76
C SER A 202 10.33 -2.68 3.14
N ASP A 203 9.10 -3.24 3.11
CA ASP A 203 8.82 -4.62 2.75
C ASP A 203 7.54 -4.72 1.92
N VAL A 204 7.59 -5.55 0.89
CA VAL A 204 6.41 -6.02 0.14
C VAL A 204 6.29 -7.52 0.38
N ILE A 205 5.19 -7.95 1.00
CA ILE A 205 4.96 -9.36 1.35
C ILE A 205 3.84 -9.89 0.46
N ILE A 206 4.15 -10.88 -0.38
CA ILE A 206 3.21 -11.43 -1.36
C ILE A 206 2.48 -12.62 -0.73
N SER A 207 1.15 -12.58 -0.75
CA SER A 207 0.30 -13.63 -0.19
C SER A 207 0.34 -14.93 -0.99
N HIS A 208 0.18 -14.87 -2.32
CA HIS A 208 0.09 -16.03 -3.20
C HIS A 208 0.31 -15.66 -4.68
N GLY A 209 0.48 -16.65 -5.54
CA GLY A 209 0.35 -16.50 -6.99
C GLY A 209 -0.86 -17.28 -7.50
N HIS A 210 -1.74 -16.64 -8.27
CA HIS A 210 -2.90 -17.28 -8.89
C HIS A 210 -3.16 -16.67 -10.28
N MET A 211 -3.78 -17.44 -11.18
CA MET A 211 -3.83 -17.13 -12.63
C MET A 211 -4.62 -15.86 -12.98
N ASP A 212 -5.50 -15.40 -12.10
CA ASP A 212 -6.29 -14.17 -12.28
C ASP A 212 -5.60 -12.92 -11.70
N HIS A 213 -4.43 -13.08 -11.04
CA HIS A 213 -3.60 -12.00 -10.55
C HIS A 213 -2.42 -11.80 -11.51
N PHE A 214 -2.44 -10.69 -12.26
CA PHE A 214 -1.36 -10.30 -13.17
C PHE A 214 -0.92 -8.84 -12.94
N GLY A 215 0.36 -8.56 -13.11
CA GLY A 215 0.93 -7.22 -12.93
C GLY A 215 1.01 -6.74 -11.47
N GLY A 216 1.15 -5.43 -11.25
CA GLY A 216 1.11 -4.80 -9.93
C GLY A 216 2.47 -4.58 -9.26
N LEU A 217 3.28 -5.62 -9.09
CA LEU A 217 4.56 -5.48 -8.37
C LEU A 217 5.56 -4.62 -9.15
N GLU A 218 5.71 -4.84 -10.45
CA GLU A 218 6.59 -4.02 -11.29
C GLU A 218 6.15 -2.55 -11.30
N SER A 219 4.83 -2.28 -11.38
CA SER A 219 4.31 -0.91 -11.31
C SER A 219 4.55 -0.25 -9.96
N ILE A 220 4.48 -1.01 -8.85
CA ILE A 220 4.83 -0.51 -7.52
C ILE A 220 6.31 -0.17 -7.46
N LEU A 221 7.19 -1.08 -7.89
CA LEU A 221 8.64 -0.89 -7.76
C LEU A 221 9.23 0.13 -8.74
N SER A 222 8.61 0.32 -9.89
CA SER A 222 8.97 1.36 -10.88
C SER A 222 8.35 2.73 -10.58
N SER A 223 7.43 2.81 -9.61
CA SER A 223 6.75 4.04 -9.24
C SER A 223 7.72 5.08 -8.68
N PRO A 224 7.63 6.35 -9.11
CA PRO A 224 8.44 7.44 -8.55
C PRO A 224 8.14 7.70 -7.07
N PHE A 225 6.98 7.26 -6.55
CA PHE A 225 6.59 7.37 -5.15
C PHE A 225 7.34 6.39 -4.24
N PHE A 226 7.86 5.29 -4.79
CA PHE A 226 8.52 4.22 -4.02
C PHE A 226 10.02 4.13 -4.34
N LYS A 227 10.64 5.29 -4.61
CA LYS A 227 12.08 5.42 -4.89
C LYS A 227 12.94 5.27 -3.63
N HIS A 228 12.98 4.07 -3.08
CA HIS A 228 13.99 3.67 -2.10
C HIS A 228 14.75 2.44 -2.57
N LYS A 229 16.08 2.56 -2.60
CA LYS A 229 16.99 1.42 -2.82
C LYS A 229 17.00 0.61 -1.53
N GLY A 230 16.15 -0.40 -1.43
CA GLY A 230 16.11 -1.26 -0.24
C GLY A 230 14.79 -1.96 0.05
N ILE A 231 13.74 -1.76 -0.76
CA ILE A 231 12.48 -2.50 -0.60
C ILE A 231 12.78 -4.00 -0.71
N ARG A 232 12.41 -4.75 0.33
CA ARG A 232 12.54 -6.20 0.37
C ARG A 232 11.25 -6.83 -0.10
N VAL A 233 11.32 -7.71 -1.09
CA VAL A 233 10.16 -8.47 -1.55
C VAL A 233 10.20 -9.86 -0.92
N HIS A 234 9.11 -10.32 -0.33
CA HIS A 234 9.03 -11.63 0.33
C HIS A 234 7.96 -12.50 -0.32
N LYS A 235 8.27 -13.79 -0.53
CA LYS A 235 7.34 -14.79 -1.08
C LYS A 235 7.54 -16.15 -0.43
N PHE A 236 6.43 -16.84 -0.18
CA PHE A 236 6.40 -18.26 0.20
C PHE A 236 6.02 -19.12 -1.01
N PRO A 237 6.68 -20.26 -1.30
CA PRO A 237 8.10 -20.45 -1.03
C PRO A 237 8.92 -19.43 -1.84
N ALA A 238 10.21 -19.28 -1.52
CA ALA A 238 11.09 -18.48 -2.38
C ALA A 238 11.14 -19.07 -3.80
N PRO A 239 11.10 -18.24 -4.86
CA PRO A 239 11.27 -18.71 -6.24
C PRO A 239 12.62 -19.42 -6.41
N THR A 240 12.62 -20.57 -7.09
CA THR A 240 13.85 -21.30 -7.43
C THR A 240 14.55 -20.67 -8.65
N ALA A 241 15.41 -19.67 -8.39
CA ALA A 241 16.38 -19.02 -9.31
C ALA A 241 15.84 -18.32 -10.58
N PRO A 242 16.49 -17.23 -11.04
CA PRO A 242 16.07 -16.53 -12.26
C PRO A 242 16.51 -17.30 -13.52
N ILE A 243 15.57 -17.63 -14.41
CA ILE A 243 15.89 -18.11 -15.76
C ILE A 243 16.01 -16.90 -16.69
N THR A 244 17.13 -16.81 -17.40
CA THR A 244 17.38 -15.79 -18.43
C THR A 244 16.48 -16.02 -19.65
N PHE A 245 15.59 -15.08 -19.96
CA PHE A 245 14.88 -15.08 -21.24
C PHE A 245 15.78 -14.53 -22.35
N SER A 246 16.04 -15.37 -23.35
CA SER A 246 16.57 -14.93 -24.65
C SER A 246 15.42 -14.33 -25.45
N THR A 247 15.43 -13.01 -25.64
CA THR A 247 14.51 -12.33 -26.54
C THR A 247 14.82 -12.71 -27.99
N SER A 248 14.01 -13.60 -28.59
CA SER A 248 13.94 -13.74 -30.04
C SER A 248 12.67 -13.05 -30.57
N ASN A 249 12.92 -12.17 -31.52
CA ASN A 249 12.06 -11.17 -32.15
C ASN A 249 10.74 -11.64 -32.82
N SER A 250 9.86 -10.64 -32.92
CA SER A 250 8.98 -10.27 -34.06
C SER A 250 7.82 -11.18 -34.47
N ASN A 251 6.60 -10.63 -34.42
CA ASN A 251 5.94 -10.20 -35.64
C ASN A 251 4.79 -9.22 -35.39
N SER A 252 4.97 -8.02 -35.95
CA SER A 252 3.91 -7.11 -36.36
C SER A 252 3.09 -7.74 -37.49
N ASN A 253 1.76 -7.74 -37.38
CA ASN A 253 0.91 -7.71 -38.57
C ASN A 253 -0.41 -7.00 -38.29
N THR A 254 -0.59 -5.93 -39.05
CA THR A 254 -1.83 -5.21 -39.33
C THR A 254 -2.73 -6.04 -40.24
N ASN A 255 -4.06 -5.96 -40.07
CA ASN A 255 -5.04 -5.67 -41.15
C ASN A 255 -6.52 -5.85 -40.73
N SER A 256 -7.27 -4.75 -40.87
CA SER A 256 -8.55 -4.54 -41.58
C SER A 256 -9.78 -5.49 -41.43
N ASP A 257 -10.90 -4.80 -41.16
CA ASP A 257 -12.24 -4.90 -41.79
C ASP A 257 -13.38 -5.75 -41.18
N ASP A 258 -14.55 -5.09 -41.24
CA ASP A 258 -15.94 -5.55 -41.37
C ASP A 258 -16.88 -5.66 -40.15
N ASP A 259 -17.85 -4.73 -40.16
CA ASP A 259 -19.18 -4.80 -39.56
C ASP A 259 -19.97 -5.99 -40.15
N ASP A 260 -20.56 -6.82 -39.29
CA ASP A 260 -21.85 -7.46 -39.61
C ASP A 260 -22.57 -7.96 -38.34
N GLU A 261 -23.78 -7.44 -38.11
CA GLU A 261 -24.74 -7.93 -37.13
C GLU A 261 -25.30 -9.29 -37.56
N ARG A 262 -25.05 -10.37 -36.79
CA ARG A 262 -25.97 -11.52 -36.71
C ARG A 262 -26.04 -12.13 -35.32
N THR A 263 -27.26 -12.21 -34.84
CA THR A 263 -27.73 -12.94 -33.66
C THR A 263 -27.50 -14.44 -33.81
N ASN A 264 -26.91 -15.08 -32.79
CA ASN A 264 -27.06 -16.53 -32.57
C ASN A 264 -26.83 -16.89 -31.11
N ASP A 265 -27.89 -17.38 -30.46
CA ASP A 265 -27.90 -17.97 -29.12
C ASP A 265 -27.07 -19.25 -29.11
N SER A 266 -25.92 -19.19 -28.46
CA SER A 266 -25.17 -20.34 -27.93
C SER A 266 -24.45 -19.84 -26.68
N PRO A 267 -24.35 -20.65 -25.60
CA PRO A 267 -23.57 -20.24 -24.45
C PRO A 267 -22.13 -19.96 -24.92
N PRO A 268 -21.49 -18.88 -24.46
CA PRO A 268 -20.11 -18.59 -24.86
C PRO A 268 -19.27 -19.82 -24.52
N ALA A 269 -18.66 -20.41 -25.53
CA ALA A 269 -17.60 -21.38 -25.31
C ALA A 269 -16.56 -20.69 -24.41
N ILE A 270 -16.08 -21.40 -23.39
CA ILE A 270 -14.90 -20.96 -22.64
C ILE A 270 -13.83 -20.70 -23.72
N PRO A 271 -13.27 -19.48 -23.83
CA PRO A 271 -12.22 -19.24 -24.78
C PRO A 271 -11.07 -20.17 -24.44
N THR A 272 -10.87 -21.23 -25.24
CA THR A 272 -9.62 -22.01 -25.25
C THR A 272 -8.46 -21.22 -25.86
N THR A 273 -8.68 -19.94 -26.17
CA THR A 273 -7.70 -18.98 -26.65
C THR A 273 -7.68 -17.81 -25.67
N LEU A 274 -6.70 -17.82 -24.75
CA LEU A 274 -6.05 -16.70 -24.04
C LEU A 274 -5.53 -17.16 -22.67
N ILE A 275 -4.69 -18.19 -22.67
CA ILE A 275 -3.58 -18.25 -21.71
C ILE A 275 -2.41 -18.68 -22.59
N ASP A 276 -1.64 -17.71 -23.07
CA ASP A 276 -0.31 -18.03 -23.56
C ASP A 276 0.42 -18.65 -22.37
N THR A 277 1.08 -19.80 -22.54
CA THR A 277 1.91 -20.39 -21.49
C THR A 277 3.00 -19.43 -20.97
N ALA A 278 3.28 -18.36 -21.72
CA ALA A 278 4.06 -17.21 -21.26
C ALA A 278 3.44 -16.46 -20.05
N ASP A 279 2.11 -16.39 -19.94
CA ASP A 279 1.36 -15.72 -18.85
C ASP A 279 1.28 -16.55 -17.55
N LEU A 280 1.88 -17.74 -17.47
CA LEU A 280 2.14 -18.37 -16.16
C LEU A 280 3.54 -17.99 -15.64
N GLY A 281 4.35 -17.33 -16.47
CA GLY A 281 5.71 -16.91 -16.16
C GLY A 281 5.75 -15.89 -15.02
N HIS A 282 4.83 -14.93 -14.94
CA HIS A 282 4.85 -13.90 -13.89
C HIS A 282 4.55 -14.46 -12.49
N LEU A 283 3.90 -15.61 -12.38
CA LEU A 283 3.67 -16.30 -11.10
C LEU A 283 4.94 -16.95 -10.54
N GLN A 284 5.95 -17.17 -11.39
CA GLN A 284 7.18 -17.88 -11.04
C GLN A 284 8.44 -17.01 -11.21
N HIS A 285 8.36 -15.90 -11.96
CA HIS A 285 9.50 -15.09 -12.35
C HIS A 285 9.29 -13.63 -11.97
N PHE A 286 10.21 -13.11 -11.17
CA PHE A 286 10.31 -11.69 -10.85
C PHE A 286 11.35 -11.02 -11.76
N PRO A 287 11.19 -9.72 -12.09
CA PRO A 287 12.24 -8.96 -12.75
C PRO A 287 13.63 -9.23 -12.13
N PRO A 288 14.70 -9.46 -12.93
CA PRO A 288 15.99 -9.94 -12.40
C PRO A 288 16.65 -9.04 -11.34
N PHE A 289 16.27 -7.76 -11.29
CA PHE A 289 16.76 -6.80 -10.30
C PHE A 289 16.05 -6.91 -8.93
N ILE A 290 15.00 -7.72 -8.81
CA ILE A 290 14.24 -7.93 -7.57
C ILE A 290 14.76 -9.19 -6.90
N HIS A 291 15.42 -9.02 -5.76
CA HIS A 291 15.81 -10.14 -4.92
C HIS A 291 14.64 -10.51 -3.99
N VAL A 292 14.00 -11.64 -4.27
CA VAL A 292 12.91 -12.16 -3.44
C VAL A 292 13.47 -12.96 -2.28
N LEU A 293 13.12 -12.55 -1.07
CA LEU A 293 13.46 -13.22 0.17
C LEU A 293 12.45 -14.33 0.48
N PRO A 294 12.91 -15.45 1.08
CA PRO A 294 12.01 -16.49 1.55
C PRO A 294 11.13 -15.94 2.67
N LEU A 295 9.82 -16.09 2.50
CA LEU A 295 8.85 -15.95 3.56
C LEU A 295 8.71 -17.31 4.26
N HIS A 296 8.50 -17.32 5.58
CA HIS A 296 8.31 -18.54 6.37
C HIS A 296 7.03 -18.47 7.21
N ASP A 297 6.44 -19.63 7.50
CA ASP A 297 5.35 -19.71 8.48
C ASP A 297 5.80 -19.20 9.85
N GLN A 298 4.92 -18.49 10.56
CA GLN A 298 5.19 -17.80 11.82
C GLN A 298 6.27 -16.71 11.78
N GLN A 299 6.80 -16.35 10.61
CA GLN A 299 7.72 -15.22 10.51
C GLN A 299 7.02 -13.93 10.99
N VAL A 300 7.75 -13.12 11.73
CA VAL A 300 7.23 -11.88 12.33
C VAL A 300 7.93 -10.67 11.71
N PHE A 301 7.13 -9.71 11.25
CA PHE A 301 7.55 -8.38 10.86
C PHE A 301 7.12 -7.39 11.93
N ARG A 302 8.00 -6.45 12.30
CA ARG A 302 7.72 -5.45 13.34
C ARG A 302 8.02 -4.05 12.82
N THR A 303 7.15 -3.13 13.16
CA THR A 303 7.33 -1.68 13.05
C THR A 303 6.98 -1.03 14.39
N ASP A 304 7.17 0.29 14.50
CA ASP A 304 6.69 1.03 15.65
C ASP A 304 5.15 0.93 15.69
N GLY A 305 4.62 0.20 16.67
CA GLY A 305 3.19 0.05 16.91
C GLY A 305 2.46 -1.07 16.15
N ALA A 306 3.16 -1.90 15.37
CA ALA A 306 2.53 -3.04 14.68
C ALA A 306 3.43 -4.28 14.59
N THR A 307 2.82 -5.44 14.79
CA THR A 307 3.42 -6.76 14.71
C THR A 307 2.59 -7.61 13.75
N LEU A 308 3.18 -7.92 12.59
CA LEU A 308 2.55 -8.73 11.56
C LEU A 308 3.18 -10.13 11.55
N ARG A 309 2.39 -11.15 11.90
CA ARG A 309 2.81 -12.55 11.88
C ARG A 309 2.26 -13.27 10.66
N VAL A 310 3.13 -13.94 9.92
CA VAL A 310 2.79 -14.71 8.74
C VAL A 310 2.19 -16.05 9.16
N LEU A 311 1.16 -16.47 8.44
CA LEU A 311 0.57 -17.80 8.55
C LEU A 311 0.56 -18.42 7.15
N HIS A 312 1.26 -19.53 6.96
CA HIS A 312 1.13 -20.34 5.76
C HIS A 312 -0.23 -21.02 5.80
N THR A 313 -1.09 -20.65 4.85
CA THR A 313 -2.51 -21.05 4.81
C THR A 313 -2.84 -21.64 3.44
N PRO A 314 -2.25 -22.80 3.09
CA PRO A 314 -2.48 -23.44 1.81
C PRO A 314 -3.95 -23.86 1.64
N GLY A 315 -4.37 -23.99 0.39
CA GLY A 315 -5.68 -24.50 0.05
C GLY A 315 -6.32 -23.70 -1.08
N HIS A 316 -6.29 -22.37 -1.00
CA HIS A 316 -6.59 -21.51 -2.16
C HIS A 316 -5.60 -21.81 -3.28
N THR A 317 -4.32 -21.64 -2.97
CA THR A 317 -3.16 -22.14 -3.71
C THR A 317 -2.18 -22.78 -2.73
N PRO A 318 -1.21 -23.60 -3.17
CA PRO A 318 -0.24 -24.25 -2.28
C PRO A 318 0.67 -23.28 -1.53
N ASP A 319 0.88 -22.10 -2.10
CA ASP A 319 1.83 -21.07 -1.67
C ASP A 319 1.16 -19.93 -0.87
N HIS A 320 -0.15 -20.06 -0.60
CA HIS A 320 -0.95 -19.02 0.01
C HIS A 320 -0.59 -18.73 1.47
N CYS A 321 -0.48 -17.45 1.81
CA CYS A 321 -0.26 -16.96 3.17
C CYS A 321 -1.31 -15.91 3.56
N THR A 322 -1.66 -15.90 4.85
CA THR A 322 -2.43 -14.84 5.50
C THR A 322 -1.58 -14.14 6.56
N PHE A 323 -1.97 -12.94 6.96
CA PHE A 323 -1.15 -12.13 7.87
C PHE A 323 -1.96 -11.69 9.09
N TYR A 324 -1.50 -12.05 10.28
CA TYR A 324 -2.13 -11.72 11.55
C TYR A 324 -1.49 -10.45 12.14
N LEU A 325 -2.30 -9.41 12.32
CA LEU A 325 -1.92 -8.19 13.01
C LEU A 325 -2.27 -8.34 14.50
N GLU A 326 -1.25 -8.48 15.34
CA GLU A 326 -1.42 -8.90 16.73
C GLU A 326 -2.16 -7.85 17.57
N GLU A 327 -1.82 -6.57 17.39
CA GLU A 327 -2.35 -5.45 18.17
C GLU A 327 -3.86 -5.26 18.00
N GLU A 328 -4.38 -5.50 16.79
CA GLU A 328 -5.82 -5.44 16.51
C GLU A 328 -6.52 -6.80 16.63
N ARG A 329 -5.75 -7.88 16.80
CA ARG A 329 -6.23 -9.26 16.62
C ARG A 329 -6.99 -9.42 15.30
N SER A 330 -6.45 -8.83 14.24
CA SER A 330 -7.04 -8.81 12.90
C SER A 330 -6.27 -9.70 11.94
N VAL A 331 -6.92 -10.23 10.91
CA VAL A 331 -6.24 -11.05 9.88
C VAL A 331 -6.47 -10.46 8.50
N PHE A 332 -5.39 -10.20 7.77
CA PHE A 332 -5.44 -9.99 6.32
C PHE A 332 -5.56 -11.36 5.65
N THR A 333 -6.74 -11.66 5.13
CA THR A 333 -7.10 -13.01 4.69
C THR A 333 -6.77 -13.30 3.24
N ALA A 334 -6.39 -12.28 2.46
CA ALA A 334 -6.19 -12.39 1.02
C ALA A 334 -7.37 -13.16 0.39
N ASP A 335 -7.10 -14.25 -0.32
CA ASP A 335 -8.11 -15.04 -1.02
C ASP A 335 -8.54 -16.29 -0.24
N CYS A 336 -8.09 -16.43 1.01
CA CYS A 336 -8.56 -17.51 1.89
C CYS A 336 -9.99 -17.26 2.37
N ILE A 337 -10.34 -16.02 2.75
CA ILE A 337 -11.68 -15.63 3.19
C ILE A 337 -12.02 -14.30 2.53
N LEU A 338 -13.20 -14.23 1.91
CA LEU A 338 -13.66 -13.10 1.12
C LEU A 338 -14.74 -12.32 1.88
N GLY A 339 -14.79 -11.00 1.65
CA GLY A 339 -15.83 -10.13 2.21
C GLY A 339 -17.20 -10.35 1.58
N HIS A 340 -17.23 -10.96 0.39
CA HIS A 340 -18.45 -11.35 -0.31
C HIS A 340 -18.25 -12.70 -1.02
N GLY A 341 -19.30 -13.52 -1.07
CA GLY A 341 -19.23 -14.85 -1.66
C GLY A 341 -18.35 -15.80 -0.85
N THR A 342 -17.78 -16.81 -1.53
CA THR A 342 -16.83 -17.76 -0.92
C THR A 342 -15.59 -17.91 -1.79
N ALA A 343 -14.43 -18.13 -1.18
CA ALA A 343 -13.19 -18.35 -1.90
C ALA A 343 -13.23 -19.62 -2.76
N VAL A 344 -12.55 -19.56 -3.91
CA VAL A 344 -12.15 -20.73 -4.70
C VAL A 344 -10.96 -21.39 -4.00
N PHE A 345 -10.82 -22.71 -4.14
CA PHE A 345 -9.70 -23.46 -3.57
C PHE A 345 -9.31 -24.62 -4.48
N GLU A 346 -8.05 -25.01 -4.39
CA GLU A 346 -7.47 -26.15 -5.11
C GLU A 346 -7.36 -27.40 -4.25
N ASP A 347 -7.23 -27.27 -2.92
CA ASP A 347 -7.19 -28.38 -1.97
C ASP A 347 -8.06 -28.09 -0.75
N LEU A 348 -9.18 -28.79 -0.63
CA LEU A 348 -10.13 -28.62 0.46
C LEU A 348 -9.57 -29.06 1.83
N SER A 349 -8.75 -30.11 1.88
CA SER A 349 -8.16 -30.63 3.11
C SER A 349 -7.19 -29.60 3.71
N ALA A 350 -6.31 -29.06 2.86
CA ALA A 350 -5.42 -27.97 3.24
C ALA A 350 -6.22 -26.71 3.63
N TYR A 351 -7.21 -26.34 2.81
CA TYR A 351 -8.04 -25.15 3.05
C TYR A 351 -8.78 -25.19 4.39
N LEU A 352 -9.42 -26.30 4.75
CA LEU A 352 -10.09 -26.45 6.04
C LEU A 352 -9.12 -26.40 7.22
N THR A 353 -7.91 -26.95 7.05
CA THR A 353 -6.84 -26.86 8.05
C THR A 353 -6.42 -25.40 8.26
N SER A 354 -6.25 -24.66 7.17
CA SER A 354 -5.95 -23.22 7.17
C SER A 354 -7.05 -22.38 7.82
N LEU A 355 -8.33 -22.66 7.53
CA LEU A 355 -9.44 -21.97 8.20
C LEU A 355 -9.45 -22.25 9.71
N LYS A 356 -9.14 -23.49 10.12
CA LYS A 356 -9.06 -23.87 11.55
C LYS A 356 -7.86 -23.21 12.25
N SER A 357 -6.72 -23.04 11.57
CA SER A 357 -5.56 -22.34 12.15
C SER A 357 -5.84 -20.84 12.31
N ILE A 358 -6.48 -20.20 11.32
CA ILE A 358 -6.93 -18.80 11.44
C ILE A 358 -7.96 -18.66 12.57
N LEU A 359 -8.92 -19.58 12.69
CA LEU A 359 -9.93 -19.57 13.76
C LEU A 359 -9.29 -19.66 15.15
N ALA A 360 -8.22 -20.43 15.31
CA ALA A 360 -7.53 -20.62 16.58
C ALA A 360 -6.87 -19.33 17.12
N LEU A 361 -6.67 -18.32 16.27
CA LEU A 361 -6.17 -17.00 16.67
C LEU A 361 -7.23 -16.12 17.33
N ASP A 362 -8.50 -16.57 17.33
CA ASP A 362 -9.65 -15.82 17.83
C ASP A 362 -9.71 -14.38 17.25
N PRO A 363 -9.73 -14.22 15.90
CA PRO A 363 -9.62 -12.91 15.28
C PRO A 363 -10.90 -12.10 15.42
N ILE A 364 -10.74 -10.83 15.79
CA ILE A 364 -11.85 -9.88 15.92
C ILE A 364 -12.37 -9.51 14.54
N ARG A 365 -11.47 -9.17 13.60
CA ARG A 365 -11.79 -8.62 12.28
C ARG A 365 -10.96 -9.29 11.19
N LEU A 366 -11.52 -9.36 9.98
CA LEU A 366 -10.81 -9.84 8.79
C LEU A 366 -10.76 -8.75 7.72
N TYR A 367 -9.64 -8.67 7.01
CA TYR A 367 -9.38 -7.79 5.89
C TYR A 367 -9.13 -8.65 4.62
N PRO A 368 -10.18 -8.93 3.84
CA PRO A 368 -10.09 -9.74 2.62
C PRO A 368 -9.31 -9.07 1.48
N GLY A 369 -8.79 -9.89 0.57
CA GLY A 369 -8.31 -9.42 -0.74
C GLY A 369 -9.47 -8.94 -1.63
N HIS A 370 -10.65 -9.55 -1.48
CA HIS A 370 -11.86 -9.17 -2.22
C HIS A 370 -13.05 -8.93 -1.30
N GLY A 371 -13.78 -7.85 -1.58
CA GLY A 371 -15.00 -7.49 -0.86
C GLY A 371 -14.74 -6.66 0.41
N PRO A 372 -15.80 -6.35 1.17
CA PRO A 372 -15.71 -5.45 2.33
C PRO A 372 -14.99 -6.10 3.52
N VAL A 373 -14.54 -5.23 4.44
CA VAL A 373 -14.02 -5.62 5.75
C VAL A 373 -15.07 -6.43 6.52
N ILE A 374 -14.66 -7.51 7.15
CA ILE A 374 -15.53 -8.35 7.98
C ILE A 374 -15.30 -7.99 9.44
N ALA A 375 -16.27 -7.30 10.04
CA ALA A 375 -16.16 -6.83 11.42
C ALA A 375 -16.21 -7.95 12.48
N ALA A 376 -16.78 -9.11 12.15
CA ALA A 376 -16.90 -10.26 13.06
C ALA A 376 -16.19 -11.48 12.46
N GLY A 377 -14.89 -11.61 12.75
CA GLY A 377 -14.01 -12.61 12.13
C GLY A 377 -14.36 -14.04 12.49
N VAL A 378 -14.43 -14.37 13.79
CA VAL A 378 -14.76 -15.72 14.26
C VAL A 378 -16.08 -16.27 13.69
N PRO A 379 -17.22 -15.55 13.73
CA PRO A 379 -18.46 -16.04 13.12
C PRO A 379 -18.32 -16.34 11.63
N LYS A 380 -17.63 -15.47 10.87
CA LYS A 380 -17.46 -15.67 9.42
C LYS A 380 -16.57 -16.88 9.10
N ILE A 381 -15.51 -17.12 9.87
CA ILE A 381 -14.66 -18.31 9.68
C ILE A 381 -15.46 -19.59 9.98
N LYS A 382 -16.27 -19.58 11.06
CA LYS A 382 -17.14 -20.72 11.39
C LYS A 382 -18.19 -20.98 10.30
N GLU A 383 -18.77 -19.94 9.73
CA GLU A 383 -19.69 -20.02 8.59
C GLU A 383 -19.01 -20.71 7.39
N TYR A 384 -17.79 -20.31 7.04
CA TYR A 384 -17.00 -20.94 5.97
C TYR A 384 -16.75 -22.42 6.23
N ILE A 385 -16.29 -22.79 7.43
CA ILE A 385 -16.04 -24.19 7.81
C ILE A 385 -17.33 -25.00 7.74
N ALA A 386 -18.39 -24.51 8.38
CA ALA A 386 -19.68 -25.20 8.44
C ALA A 386 -20.28 -25.42 7.04
N HIS A 387 -20.19 -24.43 6.16
CA HIS A 387 -20.69 -24.53 4.79
C HIS A 387 -19.99 -25.67 4.01
N ARG A 388 -18.66 -25.82 4.17
CA ARG A 388 -17.91 -26.91 3.51
C ARG A 388 -18.19 -28.26 4.15
N GLU A 389 -18.22 -28.34 5.48
CA GLU A 389 -18.53 -29.59 6.19
C GLU A 389 -19.95 -30.09 5.89
N GLN A 390 -20.93 -29.18 5.79
CA GLN A 390 -22.30 -29.52 5.37
C GLN A 390 -22.34 -30.06 3.94
N ARG A 391 -21.62 -29.44 3.00
CA ARG A 391 -21.55 -29.94 1.61
C ARG A 391 -20.92 -31.32 1.54
N GLU A 392 -19.84 -31.55 2.29
CA GLU A 392 -19.21 -32.85 2.37
C GLU A 392 -20.18 -33.93 2.89
N GLN A 393 -20.93 -33.64 3.95
CA GLN A 393 -21.94 -34.54 4.50
C GLN A 393 -23.03 -34.91 3.48
N GLN A 394 -23.48 -33.94 2.67
CA GLN A 394 -24.45 -34.19 1.59
C GLN A 394 -23.88 -35.14 0.53
N ILE A 395 -22.61 -34.97 0.16
CA ILE A 395 -21.94 -35.85 -0.82
C ILE A 395 -21.80 -37.26 -0.25
N ILE A 396 -21.36 -37.41 1.01
CA ILE A 396 -21.25 -38.72 1.66
C ILE A 396 -22.61 -39.43 1.79
N ALA A 397 -23.67 -38.67 2.10
CA ALA A 397 -25.02 -39.21 2.21
C ALA A 397 -25.56 -39.66 0.84
N PHE A 398 -25.09 -39.05 -0.25
CA PHE A 398 -25.43 -39.41 -1.61
C PHE A 398 -24.66 -40.65 -2.10
N LEU A 399 -23.37 -40.76 -1.77
CA LEU A 399 -22.54 -41.90 -2.16
C LEU A 399 -23.00 -43.20 -1.47
N THR A 400 -23.10 -44.28 -2.25
CA THR A 400 -23.44 -45.62 -1.77
C THR A 400 -22.27 -46.58 -2.05
N HIS A 401 -22.31 -47.77 -1.45
CA HIS A 401 -21.29 -48.82 -1.71
C HIS A 401 -21.55 -49.58 -3.02
N ASP A 402 -22.82 -49.65 -3.46
CA ASP A 402 -23.24 -50.48 -4.58
C ASP A 402 -23.31 -49.73 -5.93
N ALA A 403 -23.10 -48.41 -5.93
CA ALA A 403 -23.16 -47.58 -7.14
C ALA A 403 -22.07 -46.50 -7.13
N ALA A 404 -21.58 -46.19 -8.33
CA ALA A 404 -20.56 -45.18 -8.54
C ALA A 404 -21.07 -44.05 -9.43
N TYR A 405 -20.74 -42.81 -9.06
CA TYR A 405 -21.25 -41.58 -9.65
C TYR A 405 -20.13 -40.63 -10.05
N THR A 406 -20.28 -39.94 -11.16
CA THR A 406 -19.42 -38.82 -11.55
C THR A 406 -19.76 -37.57 -10.72
N PRO A 407 -18.82 -36.63 -10.55
CA PRO A 407 -19.09 -35.32 -9.94
C PRO A 407 -20.32 -34.61 -10.55
N LEU A 408 -20.51 -34.69 -11.87
CA LEU A 408 -21.65 -34.06 -12.53
C LEU A 408 -22.99 -34.75 -12.19
N GLU A 409 -23.03 -36.08 -12.10
CA GLU A 409 -24.22 -36.82 -11.66
C GLU A 409 -24.60 -36.47 -10.21
N ILE A 410 -23.61 -36.30 -9.33
CA ILE A 410 -23.83 -35.84 -7.95
C ILE A 410 -24.42 -34.42 -7.96
N VAL A 411 -23.90 -33.52 -8.78
CA VAL A 411 -24.40 -32.14 -8.90
C VAL A 411 -25.83 -32.09 -9.39
N GLN A 412 -26.21 -32.91 -10.39
CA GLN A 412 -27.57 -32.94 -10.93
C GLN A 412 -28.63 -33.20 -9.86
N VAL A 413 -28.27 -33.93 -8.80
CA VAL A 413 -29.15 -34.19 -7.66
C VAL A 413 -29.01 -33.11 -6.58
N LEU A 414 -27.78 -32.80 -6.15
CA LEU A 414 -27.53 -31.89 -5.02
C LEU A 414 -27.77 -30.40 -5.36
N TYR A 415 -27.78 -30.03 -6.63
CA TYR A 415 -27.94 -28.66 -7.13
C TYR A 415 -29.12 -28.52 -8.09
N LYS A 416 -30.12 -29.42 -8.00
CA LYS A 416 -31.30 -29.44 -8.87
C LYS A 416 -32.02 -28.07 -8.97
N ASP A 417 -32.02 -27.31 -7.89
CA ASP A 417 -32.72 -26.01 -7.78
C ASP A 417 -31.81 -24.81 -8.15
N HIS A 418 -30.56 -25.05 -8.56
CA HIS A 418 -29.61 -24.02 -8.97
C HIS A 418 -29.56 -23.88 -10.51
N PRO A 419 -29.26 -22.66 -11.04
CA PRO A 419 -29.10 -22.45 -12.47
C PRO A 419 -28.11 -23.42 -13.11
N LYS A 420 -28.47 -23.98 -14.27
CA LYS A 420 -27.62 -24.95 -15.02
C LYS A 420 -26.22 -24.41 -15.32
N ALA A 421 -26.09 -23.09 -15.53
CA ALA A 421 -24.81 -22.43 -15.75
C ALA A 421 -23.82 -22.61 -14.58
N LEU A 422 -24.31 -22.88 -13.36
CA LEU A 422 -23.47 -23.10 -12.17
C LEU A 422 -23.13 -24.58 -11.96
N HIS A 423 -23.68 -25.51 -12.74
CA HIS A 423 -23.48 -26.95 -12.51
C HIS A 423 -22.04 -27.36 -12.78
N GLN A 424 -21.37 -26.78 -13.78
CA GLN A 424 -19.98 -27.10 -14.09
C GLN A 424 -19.00 -26.60 -13.01
N PRO A 425 -19.06 -25.34 -12.55
CA PRO A 425 -18.32 -24.90 -11.36
C PRO A 425 -18.64 -25.72 -10.10
N ALA A 426 -19.90 -26.09 -9.90
CA ALA A 426 -20.30 -26.94 -8.78
C ALA A 426 -19.71 -28.35 -8.87
N ALA A 427 -19.58 -28.91 -10.08
CA ALA A 427 -18.99 -30.24 -10.28
C ALA A 427 -17.51 -30.25 -9.92
N TYR A 428 -16.79 -29.16 -10.23
CA TYR A 428 -15.43 -28.97 -9.75
C TYR A 428 -15.36 -28.89 -8.22
N SER A 429 -16.24 -28.12 -7.58
CA SER A 429 -16.31 -28.10 -6.11
C SER A 429 -16.60 -29.48 -5.52
N VAL A 430 -17.52 -30.26 -6.10
CA VAL A 430 -17.81 -31.64 -5.67
C VAL A 430 -16.59 -32.55 -5.84
N LEU A 431 -15.85 -32.42 -6.94
CA LEU A 431 -14.60 -33.17 -7.14
C LEU A 431 -13.59 -32.90 -6.02
N LEU A 432 -13.41 -31.65 -5.60
CA LEU A 432 -12.49 -31.32 -4.50
C LEU A 432 -12.91 -31.94 -3.16
N HIS A 433 -14.23 -32.06 -2.91
CA HIS A 433 -14.75 -32.84 -1.78
C HIS A 433 -14.43 -34.33 -1.92
N LEU A 434 -14.61 -34.92 -3.11
CA LEU A 434 -14.33 -36.33 -3.36
C LEU A 434 -12.84 -36.67 -3.20
N LEU A 435 -11.95 -35.81 -3.68
CA LEU A 435 -10.50 -35.92 -3.49
C LEU A 435 -10.12 -35.88 -2.00
N LYS A 436 -10.73 -34.97 -1.22
CA LYS A 436 -10.56 -34.97 0.23
C LYS A 436 -11.07 -36.28 0.86
N LEU A 437 -12.25 -36.75 0.45
CA LEU A 437 -12.82 -38.01 0.97
C LEU A 437 -11.96 -39.23 0.62
N GLU A 438 -11.29 -39.24 -0.53
CA GLU A 438 -10.30 -40.26 -0.89
C GLU A 438 -9.12 -40.25 0.08
N LYS A 439 -8.57 -39.06 0.33
CA LYS A 439 -7.47 -38.85 1.29
C LYS A 439 -7.86 -39.28 2.71
N ASP A 440 -9.12 -39.08 3.08
CA ASP A 440 -9.68 -39.50 4.37
C ASP A 440 -10.07 -41.00 4.40
N GLY A 441 -9.93 -41.74 3.29
CA GLY A 441 -10.26 -43.17 3.20
C GLY A 441 -11.77 -43.47 3.21
N ARG A 442 -12.60 -42.54 2.73
CA ARG A 442 -14.07 -42.59 2.79
C ARG A 442 -14.75 -42.71 1.42
N ALA A 443 -14.00 -42.47 0.35
CA ALA A 443 -14.45 -42.64 -1.02
C ALA A 443 -13.29 -43.16 -1.87
N THR A 444 -13.61 -43.82 -2.97
CA THR A 444 -12.64 -44.20 -3.99
C THR A 444 -13.27 -44.06 -5.37
N TRP A 445 -12.44 -44.02 -6.41
CA TRP A 445 -12.89 -43.95 -7.79
C TRP A 445 -12.36 -45.13 -8.60
N ASP A 446 -13.00 -45.38 -9.74
CA ASP A 446 -12.62 -46.48 -10.62
C ASP A 446 -11.29 -46.19 -11.34
N ARG A 447 -10.22 -46.85 -10.87
CA ARG A 447 -8.86 -46.75 -11.41
C ARG A 447 -8.60 -47.69 -12.58
N SER A 448 -9.61 -48.36 -13.14
CA SER A 448 -9.44 -49.35 -14.21
C SER A 448 -8.93 -48.77 -15.55
N LEU A 449 -8.76 -47.45 -15.65
CA LEU A 449 -8.25 -46.74 -16.83
C LEU A 449 -7.09 -45.82 -16.42
N GLU A 450 -5.87 -46.33 -16.61
CA GLU A 450 -4.53 -45.71 -16.57
C GLU A 450 -3.90 -45.22 -15.25
N THR A 451 -2.57 -45.37 -15.18
CA THR A 451 -1.67 -44.86 -14.15
C THR A 451 -1.63 -43.33 -14.17
N CYS A 452 -1.86 -42.68 -13.02
CA CYS A 452 -1.70 -41.22 -12.86
C CYS A 452 -0.35 -40.72 -13.38
N PRO A 453 -0.30 -39.84 -14.39
CA PRO A 453 0.85 -38.97 -14.60
C PRO A 453 0.68 -37.75 -13.67
N GLY A 454 1.76 -37.18 -13.10
CA GLY A 454 1.75 -36.26 -11.93
C GLY A 454 0.75 -35.06 -11.84
N ASP A 455 0.65 -34.50 -10.64
CA ASP A 455 -0.36 -33.55 -10.11
C ASP A 455 -0.43 -32.19 -10.84
N THR A 456 -1.28 -32.05 -11.86
CA THR A 456 -1.57 -30.76 -12.53
C THR A 456 -3.07 -30.48 -12.57
N MET A 457 -3.48 -29.19 -12.58
CA MET A 457 -4.88 -28.75 -12.67
C MET A 457 -5.63 -29.43 -13.83
N TRP A 458 -4.99 -29.52 -15.00
CA TRP A 458 -5.55 -30.14 -16.20
C TRP A 458 -5.91 -31.62 -16.01
N LYS A 459 -5.17 -32.36 -15.18
CA LYS A 459 -5.48 -33.77 -14.88
C LYS A 459 -6.56 -33.93 -13.83
N ARG A 460 -6.74 -32.96 -12.94
CA ARG A 460 -7.90 -32.96 -12.02
C ARG A 460 -9.20 -32.83 -12.81
N LEU A 461 -9.21 -32.10 -13.93
CA LEU A 461 -10.39 -32.01 -14.79
C LEU A 461 -10.79 -33.37 -15.41
N GLU A 462 -9.85 -34.29 -15.66
CA GLU A 462 -10.17 -35.64 -16.15
C GLU A 462 -10.98 -36.45 -15.11
N LEU A 463 -10.77 -36.18 -13.82
CA LEU A 463 -11.50 -36.82 -12.73
C LEU A 463 -12.97 -36.40 -12.66
N LEU A 464 -13.36 -35.31 -13.36
CA LEU A 464 -14.78 -34.92 -13.49
C LEU A 464 -15.61 -35.99 -14.21
N ASN A 465 -14.98 -36.84 -15.02
CA ASN A 465 -15.65 -37.92 -15.76
C ASN A 465 -15.47 -39.30 -15.10
N LYS A 466 -14.71 -39.39 -13.99
CA LYS A 466 -14.50 -40.66 -13.28
C LYS A 466 -15.63 -40.91 -12.30
N LYS A 467 -15.99 -42.18 -12.11
CA LYS A 467 -17.04 -42.60 -11.19
C LYS A 467 -16.46 -42.88 -9.80
N TRP A 468 -17.13 -42.34 -8.79
CA TRP A 468 -16.76 -42.40 -7.38
C TRP A 468 -17.80 -43.17 -6.58
N HIS A 469 -17.37 -44.01 -5.65
CA HIS A 469 -18.22 -44.74 -4.72
C HIS A 469 -17.69 -44.64 -3.30
N ARG A 470 -18.54 -45.01 -2.33
CA ARG A 470 -18.19 -44.98 -0.91
C ARG A 470 -17.36 -46.20 -0.53
N LEU A 471 -16.34 -45.99 0.32
CA LEU A 471 -15.55 -47.05 0.94
C LEU A 471 -16.19 -47.57 2.24
#